data_AF-A0A1M7GAI1-F1
#
_entry.id   AF-A0A1M7GAI1-F1
#
_cell.length_a   1.000
_cell.length_b   1.000
_cell.length_c   1.000
_cell.angle_alpha   90.00
_cell.angle_beta   90.00
_cell.angle_gamma   90.00
#
_symmetry.space_group_name_H-M   'P 1'
#
loop_
_entity.id
_entity.type
_entity.pdbx_description
1 polymer ?
#
loop_
_entity_poly.entity_id
_entity_poly.type
_entity_poly.pdbx_seq_one_letter_code
_entity_poly.pdbx_strand_id
1 'polypeptide(L)'
;MIMTFLQVALGGAIGSALRFGVGLVVLRHWHGGFPLGVIPVNIIGSFLMGGLIVLTFHRDLDHLKPLLMTGLLGGFTTFSAFSLEAFTLYERGQIGSAGLYVVLSVVLSLAGLMLGVWLARGIWA
;
A
#
# COMPACT_ATOMS: atom_id res chain seq x y z
N MET A 1 19.06 -16.37 -6.43
CA MET A 1 19.39 -15.33 -5.42
C MET A 1 19.65 -13.97 -6.05
N ILE A 2 20.71 -13.76 -6.84
CA ILE A 2 20.99 -12.44 -7.47
C ILE A 2 19.79 -11.93 -8.31
N MET A 3 19.21 -12.80 -9.16
CA MET A 3 18.04 -12.43 -9.97
C MET A 3 16.82 -12.03 -9.13
N THR A 4 16.61 -12.69 -7.99
CA THR A 4 15.52 -12.37 -7.04
C THR A 4 15.74 -10.99 -6.41
N PHE A 5 16.97 -10.66 -6.02
CA PHE A 5 17.29 -9.32 -5.52
C PHE A 5 17.07 -8.24 -6.58
N LEU A 6 17.42 -8.50 -7.85
CA LEU A 6 17.16 -7.58 -8.95
C LEU A 6 15.66 -7.36 -9.17
N GLN A 7 14.85 -8.42 -9.09
CA GLN A 7 13.39 -8.31 -9.15
C GLN A 7 12.85 -7.41 -8.03
N VAL A 8 13.27 -7.65 -6.78
CA VAL A 8 12.84 -6.84 -5.62
C VAL A 8 13.30 -5.39 -5.78
N ALA A 9 14.54 -5.15 -6.23
CA ALA A 9 15.08 -3.81 -6.42
C ALA A 9 14.33 -3.04 -7.51
N LEU A 10 14.08 -3.67 -8.67
CA LEU A 10 13.32 -3.07 -9.76
C LEU A 10 11.89 -2.76 -9.35
N GLY A 11 11.20 -3.72 -8.73
CA GLY A 11 9.85 -3.51 -8.21
C GLY A 11 9.83 -2.38 -7.18
N GLY A 12 10.76 -2.40 -6.22
CA GLY A 12 10.86 -1.40 -5.15
C GLY A 12 11.13 0.01 -5.68
N ALA A 13 11.99 0.16 -6.68
CA ALA A 13 12.24 1.43 -7.34
C ALA A 13 10.97 1.99 -7.99
N ILE A 14 10.23 1.14 -8.73
CA ILE A 14 8.96 1.55 -9.34
C ILE A 14 7.91 1.89 -8.28
N GLY A 15 7.74 1.04 -7.27
CA GLY A 15 6.73 1.21 -6.23
C GLY A 15 6.96 2.48 -5.41
N SER A 16 8.20 2.71 -4.98
CA SER A 16 8.56 3.92 -4.23
C SER A 16 8.43 5.19 -5.07
N ALA A 17 8.76 5.16 -6.36
CA ALA A 17 8.56 6.27 -7.27
C ALA A 17 7.06 6.59 -7.48
N LEU A 18 6.22 5.57 -7.65
CA LEU A 18 4.76 5.74 -7.73
C LEU A 18 4.19 6.34 -6.45
N ARG A 19 4.60 5.83 -5.28
CA ARG A 19 4.19 6.38 -3.98
C ARG A 19 4.61 7.84 -3.84
N PHE A 20 5.84 8.18 -4.22
CA PHE A 20 6.33 9.55 -4.23
C PHE A 20 5.47 10.45 -5.13
N GLY A 21 5.13 9.98 -6.34
CA GLY A 21 4.23 10.68 -7.26
C GLY A 21 2.84 10.94 -6.67
N VAL A 22 2.24 9.95 -6.00
CA VAL A 22 0.96 10.13 -5.28
C VAL A 22 1.10 11.19 -4.19
N GLY A 23 2.20 11.16 -3.42
CA GLY A 23 2.50 12.17 -2.42
C GLY A 23 2.55 13.59 -2.99
N LEU A 24 3.18 13.79 -4.16
CA LEU A 24 3.22 15.08 -4.85
C LEU A 24 1.82 15.54 -5.31
N VAL A 25 1.00 14.63 -5.83
CA VAL A 25 -0.37 14.95 -6.24
C VAL A 25 -1.21 15.41 -5.05
N VAL A 26 -1.12 14.69 -3.93
CA VAL A 26 -1.83 15.04 -2.69
C VAL A 26 -1.33 16.39 -2.18
N LEU A 27 -0.01 16.62 -2.13
CA LEU A 27 0.55 17.90 -1.70
C LEU A 27 0.05 19.08 -2.53
N ARG A 28 -0.18 18.87 -3.84
CA ARG A 28 -0.65 19.92 -4.76
C ARG A 28 -2.14 20.22 -4.64
N HIS A 29 -2.98 19.24 -4.31
CA HIS A 29 -4.44 19.37 -4.36
C HIS A 29 -5.08 19.40 -2.97
N TRP A 30 -4.39 18.90 -1.95
CA TRP A 30 -4.89 18.80 -0.59
C TRP A 30 -4.06 19.65 0.36
N HIS A 31 -4.64 20.78 0.76
CA HIS A 31 -4.06 21.71 1.72
C HIS A 31 -4.69 21.58 3.12
N GLY A 32 -5.50 20.54 3.33
CA GLY A 32 -6.16 20.27 4.61
C GLY A 32 -5.17 19.82 5.69
N GLY A 33 -5.52 20.05 6.96
CA GLY A 33 -4.69 19.62 8.10
C GLY A 33 -4.63 18.10 8.33
N PHE A 34 -5.47 17.33 7.63
CA PHE A 34 -5.53 15.88 7.75
C PHE A 34 -4.65 15.20 6.69
N PRO A 35 -3.75 14.28 7.06
CA PRO A 35 -2.86 13.61 6.13
C PRO A 35 -3.60 12.58 5.28
N LEU A 36 -3.55 12.76 3.95
CA LEU A 36 -4.17 11.86 2.97
C LEU A 36 -3.15 11.21 2.03
N GLY A 37 -1.85 11.44 2.20
CA GLY A 37 -0.82 10.90 1.31
C GLY A 37 -0.70 9.38 1.38
N VAL A 38 -0.72 8.84 2.60
CA VAL A 38 -0.40 7.41 2.83
C VAL A 38 -1.63 6.50 2.80
N ILE A 39 -2.80 6.99 3.22
CA ILE A 39 -4.04 6.20 3.21
C ILE A 39 -4.33 5.55 1.83
N PRO A 40 -4.40 6.29 0.71
CA PRO A 40 -4.78 5.72 -0.57
C PRO A 40 -3.74 4.72 -1.09
N VAL A 41 -2.44 4.97 -0.90
CA VAL A 41 -1.40 4.05 -1.37
C VAL A 41 -1.45 2.73 -0.60
N ASN A 42 -1.71 2.74 0.71
CA ASN A 42 -1.83 1.53 1.51
C ASN A 42 -3.10 0.76 1.19
N ILE A 43 -4.24 1.43 0.96
CA ILE A 43 -5.50 0.77 0.59
C ILE A 43 -5.38 0.13 -0.80
N ILE A 44 -4.94 0.89 -1.80
CA ILE A 44 -4.78 0.41 -3.18
C ILE A 44 -3.74 -0.73 -3.20
N GLY A 45 -2.61 -0.55 -2.53
CA GLY A 45 -1.57 -1.57 -2.47
C GLY A 45 -2.05 -2.85 -1.79
N SER A 46 -2.80 -2.74 -0.69
CA SER A 46 -3.38 -3.91 0.00
C SER A 46 -4.42 -4.62 -0.87
N PHE A 47 -5.28 -3.88 -1.58
CA PHE A 47 -6.22 -4.45 -2.55
C PHE A 47 -5.51 -5.24 -3.66
N LEU A 48 -4.49 -4.63 -4.27
CA LEU A 48 -3.70 -5.29 -5.31
C LEU A 48 -2.96 -6.52 -4.77
N MET A 49 -2.44 -6.46 -3.54
CA MET A 49 -1.79 -7.59 -2.87
C MET A 49 -2.74 -8.78 -2.74
N GLY A 50 -3.99 -8.51 -2.33
CA GLY A 50 -5.04 -9.52 -2.20
C GLY A 50 -5.41 -10.18 -3.53
N GLY A 51 -5.48 -9.42 -4.61
CA GLY A 51 -5.71 -9.98 -5.95
C GLY A 51 -4.51 -10.79 -6.47
N LEU A 52 -3.29 -10.26 -6.30
CA LEU A 52 -2.07 -10.88 -6.80
C LEU A 52 -1.74 -12.20 -6.11
N ILE A 53 -2.00 -12.33 -4.80
CA ILE A 53 -1.75 -13.61 -4.12
C ILE A 53 -2.62 -14.73 -4.69
N VAL A 54 -3.88 -14.43 -5.04
CA VAL A 54 -4.79 -15.40 -5.67
C VAL A 54 -4.36 -15.70 -7.10
N LEU A 55 -4.05 -14.66 -7.88
CA LEU A 55 -3.63 -14.80 -9.28
C LEU A 55 -2.35 -15.62 -9.43
N THR A 56 -1.33 -15.30 -8.63
CA THR A 56 -0.03 -16.00 -8.71
C THR A 56 -0.16 -17.48 -8.38
N PHE A 57 -0.99 -17.81 -7.40
CA PHE A 57 -1.31 -19.18 -7.05
C PHE A 57 -2.03 -19.93 -8.18
N HIS A 58 -3.09 -19.35 -8.77
CA HIS A 58 -3.89 -20.05 -9.79
C HIS A 58 -3.19 -20.16 -11.16
N ARG A 59 -2.21 -19.30 -11.45
CA ARG A 59 -1.54 -19.23 -12.75
C ARG A 59 -0.09 -19.73 -12.73
N ASP A 60 0.36 -20.30 -11.61
CA ASP A 60 1.74 -20.76 -11.41
C ASP A 60 2.79 -19.65 -11.68
N LEU A 61 2.48 -18.43 -11.24
CA LEU A 61 3.32 -17.22 -11.44
C LEU A 61 4.13 -16.86 -10.19
N ASP A 62 4.48 -17.85 -9.37
CA ASP A 62 5.18 -17.64 -8.10
C ASP A 62 6.55 -16.98 -8.26
N HIS A 63 7.19 -17.18 -9.42
CA HIS A 63 8.43 -16.52 -9.79
C HIS A 63 8.33 -14.99 -9.93
N LEU A 64 7.11 -14.43 -10.01
CA LEU A 64 6.87 -12.98 -10.05
C LEU A 64 6.62 -12.35 -8.67
N LYS A 65 6.40 -13.15 -7.62
CA LYS A 65 6.12 -12.64 -6.26
C LYS A 65 7.22 -11.69 -5.75
N PRO A 66 8.53 -11.94 -5.94
CA PRO A 66 9.57 -11.00 -5.50
C PRO A 66 9.47 -9.63 -6.19
N LEU A 67 9.15 -9.61 -7.50
CA LEU A 67 9.01 -8.37 -8.27
C LEU A 67 7.74 -7.60 -7.88
N LEU A 68 6.59 -8.27 -7.89
CA LEU A 68 5.29 -7.61 -7.78
C LEU A 68 4.87 -7.38 -6.32
N MET A 69 5.07 -8.36 -5.46
CA MET A 69 4.56 -8.31 -4.08
C MET A 69 5.60 -7.66 -3.16
N THR A 70 6.80 -8.24 -3.07
CA THR A 70 7.86 -7.72 -2.20
C THR A 70 8.44 -6.42 -2.72
N GLY A 71 8.75 -6.35 -4.02
CA GLY A 71 9.30 -5.16 -4.67
C GLY A 71 8.26 -4.06 -4.85
N LEU A 72 7.39 -4.21 -5.84
CA LEU A 72 6.47 -3.16 -6.27
C LEU A 72 5.49 -2.74 -5.17
N LEU A 73 4.68 -3.68 -4.64
CA LEU A 73 3.72 -3.35 -3.59
C LEU A 73 4.39 -3.00 -2.26
N GLY A 74 5.52 -3.65 -1.92
CA GLY A 74 6.32 -3.30 -0.75
C GLY A 74 6.92 -1.89 -0.81
N GLY A 75 7.35 -1.42 -1.99
CA GLY A 75 7.83 -0.05 -2.19
C GLY A 75 6.71 0.99 -2.29
N PHE A 76 5.56 0.58 -2.85
CA PHE A 76 4.38 1.43 -3.04
C PHE A 76 3.60 1.69 -1.75
N THR A 77 3.53 0.70 -0.86
CA THR A 77 2.93 0.86 0.47
C THR A 77 3.97 1.29 1.51
N THR A 78 3.53 1.83 2.64
CA THR A 78 4.46 2.24 3.71
C THR A 78 3.77 2.28 5.07
N PHE A 79 4.39 1.61 6.04
CA PHE A 79 4.00 1.72 7.45
C PHE A 79 4.76 2.84 8.18
N SER A 80 6.02 3.10 7.79
CA SER A 80 6.84 4.12 8.45
C SER A 80 6.30 5.54 8.24
N ALA A 81 5.87 5.89 7.02
CA ALA A 81 5.26 7.20 6.78
C ALA A 81 3.87 7.32 7.44
N PHE A 82 3.10 6.24 7.47
CA PHE A 82 1.85 6.16 8.22
C PHE A 82 2.07 6.49 9.71
N SER A 83 3.06 5.86 10.35
CA SER A 83 3.38 6.11 11.76
C SER A 83 3.80 7.56 12.00
N LEU A 84 4.57 8.15 11.08
CA LEU A 84 4.98 9.55 11.17
C LEU A 84 3.78 10.50 11.03
N GLU A 85 2.86 10.26 10.10
CA GLU A 85 1.65 11.06 9.92
C GLU A 85 0.73 10.98 11.16
N ALA A 86 0.54 9.78 11.72
CA ALA A 86 -0.22 9.58 12.95
C ALA A 86 0.43 10.31 14.15
N PHE A 87 1.75 10.18 14.29
CA PHE A 87 2.49 10.86 15.35
C PHE A 87 2.45 12.38 15.21
N THR A 88 2.54 12.90 13.98
CA THR A 88 2.46 14.33 13.71
C THR A 88 1.09 14.90 14.11
N LEU A 89 0.00 14.17 13.88
CA LEU A 89 -1.33 14.57 14.37
C LEU A 89 -1.39 14.60 15.89
N TYR A 90 -0.78 13.61 16.55
CA TYR A 90 -0.69 13.56 18.01
C TYR A 90 0.11 14.74 18.57
N GLU A 91 1.29 15.06 18.02
CA GLU A 91 2.10 16.20 18.44
C GLU A 91 1.39 17.54 18.27
N ARG A 92 0.50 17.66 17.28
CA ARG A 92 -0.34 18.84 17.07
C ARG A 92 -1.53 18.93 18.05
N GLY A 93 -1.62 18.02 19.02
CA GLY A 93 -2.74 17.93 19.96
C GLY A 93 -4.04 17.39 19.35
N GLN A 94 -4.01 16.92 18.10
CA GLN A 94 -5.19 16.44 17.37
C GLN A 94 -5.44 14.95 17.63
N ILE A 95 -5.61 14.58 18.91
CA ILE A 95 -5.70 13.18 19.35
C ILE A 95 -6.84 12.42 18.66
N GLY A 96 -8.02 13.06 18.51
CA GLY A 96 -9.15 12.47 17.80
C GLY A 96 -8.84 12.16 16.33
N SER A 97 -8.19 13.10 15.63
CA SER A 97 -7.77 12.92 14.24
C SER A 97 -6.70 11.83 14.11
N ALA A 98 -5.75 11.76 15.04
CA ALA A 98 -4.72 10.72 15.07
C ALA A 98 -5.34 9.33 15.22
N GLY A 99 -6.28 9.17 16.16
CA GLY A 99 -7.02 7.91 16.36
C GLY A 99 -7.83 7.52 15.12
N LEU A 100 -8.57 8.48 14.53
CA LEU A 100 -9.32 8.26 13.30
C LEU A 100 -8.42 7.83 12.14
N TYR A 101 -7.27 8.51 11.97
CA TYR A 101 -6.30 8.20 10.92
C TYR A 101 -5.75 6.77 11.05
N VAL A 102 -5.41 6.34 12.27
CA VAL A 102 -4.95 4.96 12.55
C VAL A 102 -6.03 3.94 12.20
N VAL A 103 -7.24 4.14 12.71
CA VAL A 103 -8.36 3.22 12.49
C VAL A 103 -8.70 3.12 11.00
N LEU A 104 -8.85 4.25 10.31
CA LEU A 104 -9.13 4.26 8.87
C LEU A 104 -8.03 3.56 8.07
N SER A 105 -6.76 3.86 8.35
CA SER A 105 -5.64 3.26 7.61
C SER A 105 -5.60 1.75 7.75
N VAL A 106 -5.78 1.22 8.97
CA VAL A 106 -5.73 -0.22 9.24
C VAL A 106 -6.97 -0.92 8.69
N VAL A 107 -8.17 -0.44 9.05
CA VAL A 107 -9.43 -1.11 8.69
C VAL A 107 -9.63 -1.10 7.18
N LEU A 108 -9.41 0.03 6.51
CA LEU A 108 -9.60 0.11 5.06
C LEU A 108 -8.54 -0.67 4.29
N SER A 109 -7.31 -0.77 4.78
CA SER A 109 -6.28 -1.60 4.13
C SER A 109 -6.61 -3.10 4.24
N LEU A 110 -7.06 -3.56 5.42
CA LEU A 110 -7.52 -4.93 5.61
C LEU A 110 -8.77 -5.23 4.75
N ALA A 111 -9.74 -4.32 4.74
CA ALA A 111 -10.92 -4.44 3.88
C ALA A 111 -10.54 -4.48 2.39
N GLY A 112 -9.59 -3.64 1.97
CA GLY A 112 -9.03 -3.64 0.61
C GLY A 112 -8.42 -4.98 0.24
N LEU A 113 -7.54 -5.53 1.10
CA LEU A 113 -6.95 -6.86 0.91
C LEU A 113 -8.03 -7.94 0.77
N MET A 114 -8.99 -7.98 1.70
CA MET A 114 -10.08 -8.97 1.68
C MET A 114 -10.90 -8.87 0.41
N LEU A 115 -11.24 -7.65 -0.03
CA LEU A 115 -11.97 -7.41 -1.26
C LEU A 115 -11.17 -7.87 -2.49
N GLY A 116 -9.86 -7.59 -2.54
CA GLY A 116 -8.99 -8.05 -3.62
C GLY A 116 -8.93 -9.58 -3.71
N VAL A 117 -8.81 -10.27 -2.57
CA VAL A 117 -8.86 -11.74 -2.51
C VAL A 117 -10.22 -12.26 -2.97
N TRP A 118 -11.31 -11.67 -2.48
CA TRP A 118 -12.67 -12.12 -2.77
C TRP A 118 -13.00 -11.99 -4.26
N LEU A 119 -12.72 -10.83 -4.87
CA LEU A 119 -12.92 -10.61 -6.30
C LEU A 119 -12.07 -11.56 -7.15
N ALA A 120 -10.79 -11.72 -6.80
CA ALA A 120 -9.91 -12.60 -7.56
C ALA A 120 -10.33 -14.08 -7.48
N ARG A 121 -10.86 -14.53 -6.33
CA ARG A 121 -11.43 -15.87 -6.20
C ARG A 121 -12.70 -16.03 -7.01
N GLY A 122 -13.58 -15.03 -7.04
CA GLY A 122 -14.81 -15.06 -7.84
C GLY A 122 -14.56 -15.19 -9.36
N ILE A 123 -13.40 -14.74 -9.84
CA ILE A 123 -12.99 -14.89 -11.25
C ILE A 123 -12.49 -16.32 -11.56
N TRP A 124 -11.91 -17.00 -10.57
CA TRP A 124 -11.32 -18.35 -10.71
C TRP A 124 -12.12 -19.46 -10.02
N ALA A 125 -13.35 -19.17 -9.58
CA ALA A 125 -14.28 -20.12 -9.02
C ALA A 125 -14.97 -20.96 -10.10
#